data_AF-A0A8S3IFM7-F1
#
_entry.id   AF-A0A8S3IFM7-F1
#
_cell.length_a   1.000
_cell.length_b   1.000
_cell.length_c   1.000
_cell.angle_alpha   90.00
_cell.angle_beta   90.00
_cell.angle_gamma   90.00
#
_symmetry.space_group_name_H-M   'P 1'
#
loop_
_entity.id
_entity.type
_entity.pdbx_description
1 polymer ?
#
loop_
_entity_poly.entity_id
_entity_poly.type
_entity_poly.pdbx_seq_one_letter_code
_entity_poly.pdbx_strand_id
1 'polypeptide(L)' 'MQLTQSLFADEYDDLTDLADTERATARNWHEDFREKYDIVGRLLKPGETPSVYSAEDSELNGTTTATDELKKNE' A
#
# COMPACT_ATOMS: atom_id res chain seq x y z
N MET A 1 9.81 -9.00 22.91
CA MET A 1 9.94 -7.66 22.31
C MET A 1 8.67 -6.90 22.64
N GLN A 2 8.77 -5.74 23.28
CA GLN A 2 7.62 -4.86 23.46
C GLN A 2 7.54 -3.98 22.22
N LEU A 3 6.51 -4.15 21.40
CA LEU A 3 6.22 -3.19 20.34
C LEU A 3 5.75 -1.92 21.04
N THR A 4 6.57 -0.88 21.05
CA THR A 4 6.20 0.39 21.67
C THR A 4 5.28 1.15 20.74
N GLN A 5 4.22 1.76 21.29
CA GLN A 5 3.24 2.56 20.54
C GLN A 5 3.90 3.63 19.65
N SER A 6 5.10 4.11 20.03
CA SER A 6 5.88 5.10 19.29
C SER A 6 6.41 4.63 17.93
N LEU A 7 6.30 3.34 17.60
CA LEU A 7 6.68 2.78 16.29
C LEU A 7 5.54 2.88 15.27
N PHE A 8 4.32 3.20 15.70
CA PHE A 8 3.22 3.45 14.79
C PHE A 8 3.16 4.94 14.47
N ALA A 9 3.20 5.27 13.18
CA ALA A 9 2.91 6.60 12.69
C ALA A 9 1.38 6.77 12.54
N ASP A 10 0.86 7.93 12.95
CA ASP A 10 -0.52 8.34 12.61
C ASP A 10 -0.65 8.77 11.13
N GLU A 11 0.48 8.91 10.44
CA GLU A 11 0.58 9.33 9.04
C GLU A 11 1.06 8.18 8.13
N TYR A 12 1.05 8.41 6.82
CA TYR A 12 1.55 7.46 5.83
C TYR A 12 3.03 7.16 6.08
N ASP A 13 3.35 5.87 6.27
CA ASP A 13 4.71 5.39 6.52
C ASP A 13 5.44 5.06 5.21
N ASP A 14 6.56 5.74 4.95
CA ASP A 14 7.36 5.54 3.75
C ASP A 14 8.35 4.39 3.95
N LEU A 15 7.89 3.17 3.65
CA LEU A 15 8.59 1.87 3.78
C LEU A 15 9.90 1.70 2.97
N THR A 16 10.54 2.80 2.57
CA THR A 16 11.79 2.84 1.78
C THR A 16 13.04 2.57 2.63
N ASP A 17 12.92 2.68 3.94
CA ASP A 17 13.98 2.43 4.92
C ASP A 17 14.13 0.93 5.28
N LEU A 18 13.11 0.11 4.98
CA LEU A 18 13.10 -1.33 5.27
C LEU A 18 14.19 -2.09 4.51
N ALA A 19 14.90 -2.96 5.23
CA ALA A 19 15.82 -3.92 4.64
C ALA A 19 15.08 -5.02 3.87
N ASP A 20 15.76 -5.68 2.92
CA ASP A 20 15.16 -6.73 2.09
C ASP A 20 14.53 -7.88 2.89
N THR A 21 15.11 -8.22 4.04
CA THR A 21 14.58 -9.24 4.96
C THR A 21 13.28 -8.81 5.64
N GLU A 22 13.13 -7.53 5.93
CA GLU A 22 11.93 -6.96 6.55
C GLU A 22 10.82 -6.84 5.51
N ARG A 23 11.16 -6.43 4.28
CA ARG A 23 10.24 -6.42 3.13
C ARG A 23 9.73 -7.83 2.81
N ALA A 24 10.59 -8.85 2.86
CA ALA A 24 10.18 -10.24 2.69
C ALA A 24 9.21 -10.69 3.80
N THR A 25 9.47 -10.28 5.05
CA THR A 25 8.57 -10.56 6.17
C THR A 25 7.21 -9.89 5.97
N ALA A 26 7.18 -8.61 5.59
CA ALA A 26 5.93 -7.89 5.29
C ALA A 26 5.14 -8.54 4.13
N ARG A 27 5.84 -9.06 3.11
CA ARG A 27 5.21 -9.79 2.02
C ARG A 27 4.57 -11.11 2.47
N ASN A 28 5.22 -11.85 3.34
CA ASN A 28 4.63 -13.07 3.90
C ASN A 28 3.34 -12.76 4.67
N TRP A 29 3.34 -11.68 5.47
CA TRP A 29 2.13 -11.21 6.12
C TRP A 29 1.04 -10.84 5.11
N HIS A 30 1.38 -10.14 4.02
CA HIS A 30 0.41 -9.81 2.97
C HIS A 30 -0.31 -11.05 2.41
N GLU A 31 0.42 -12.13 2.14
CA GLU A 31 -0.15 -13.40 1.68
C GLU A 31 -1.07 -14.04 2.75
N ASP A 32 -0.63 -14.07 4.01
CA ASP A 32 -1.42 -14.62 5.11
C ASP A 32 -2.73 -13.82 5.33
N PHE A 33 -2.69 -12.49 5.16
CA PHE A 33 -3.86 -11.63 5.28
C PHE A 33 -4.85 -11.82 4.13
N ARG A 34 -4.36 -11.94 2.88
CA ARG A 34 -5.25 -12.13 1.72
C ARG A 34 -5.98 -13.47 1.74
N GLU A 35 -5.37 -14.50 2.34
CA GLU A 35 -6.01 -15.81 2.47
C GLU A 35 -7.11 -15.80 3.53
N LYS A 36 -6.91 -15.02 4.61
CA LYS A 36 -7.81 -15.01 5.77
C LYS A 36 -8.90 -13.95 5.71
N TYR A 37 -8.68 -12.86 4.96
CA TYR A 37 -9.54 -11.68 4.98
C TYR A 37 -9.76 -11.12 3.58
N ASP A 38 -10.96 -10.59 3.37
CA ASP A 38 -11.28 -9.84 2.16
C ASP A 38 -10.55 -8.49 2.16
N ILE A 39 -9.99 -8.14 1.02
CA ILE A 39 -9.35 -6.83 0.83
C ILE A 39 -10.45 -5.80 0.53
N VAL A 40 -10.49 -4.73 1.34
CA VAL A 40 -11.55 -3.69 1.26
C VAL A 40 -11.11 -2.42 0.53
N GLY A 41 -9.84 -2.32 0.13
CA GLY A 41 -9.28 -1.12 -0.49
C GLY A 41 -7.76 -1.08 -0.47
N ARG A 42 -7.21 0.06 -0.91
CA ARG A 42 -5.78 0.37 -0.88
C ARG A 42 -5.51 1.56 0.03
N LEU A 43 -4.39 1.51 0.76
CA LEU A 43 -3.91 2.64 1.57
C LEU A 43 -3.27 3.67 0.63
N LEU A 44 -3.85 4.86 0.56
CA LEU A 44 -3.41 5.93 -0.34
C LEU A 44 -2.18 6.64 0.21
N LYS A 45 -1.22 6.94 -0.68
CA LYS A 45 -0.11 7.83 -0.34
C LYS A 45 -0.58 9.29 -0.21
N PRO A 46 0.15 10.16 0.50
CA PRO A 46 -0.14 11.58 0.53
C PRO A 46 -0.18 12.15 -0.90
N GLY A 47 -1.33 12.68 -1.32
CA GLY A 47 -1.54 13.23 -2.66
C GLY A 47 -2.10 12.25 -3.72
N GLU A 48 -2.33 10.98 -3.38
CA GLU A 48 -2.97 10.02 -4.29
C GLU A 48 -4.50 10.18 -4.29
N THR A 49 -5.12 10.07 -5.47
CA THR A 49 -6.58 10.18 -5.61
C THR A 49 -7.29 8.87 -5.24
N PRO A 50 -8.41 8.91 -4.49
CA PRO A 50 -9.18 7.72 -4.18
C PRO A 50 -9.64 6.97 -5.45
N SER A 51 -9.48 5.65 -5.47
CA SER A 51 -9.98 4.78 -6.54
C SER A 51 -11.00 3.79 -5.99
N VAL A 52 -11.99 3.43 -6.82
CA VAL A 52 -12.93 2.35 -6.49
C VAL A 52 -12.16 1.03 -6.49
N TYR A 53 -12.21 0.33 -5.37
CA TYR A 53 -11.62 -1.01 -5.24
C TYR A 53 -12.62 -2.04 -5.76
N SER A 54 -12.34 -2.62 -6.93
CA SER A 54 -13.06 -3.77 -7.46
C SER A 54 -12.27 -5.04 -7.16
N ALA A 55 -12.94 -6.16 -6.85
CA ALA A 55 -12.26 -7.40 -6.47
C ALA A 55 -11.24 -7.92 -7.51
N GLU A 56 -11.42 -7.55 -8.79
CA GLU A 56 -10.51 -7.79 -9.92
C GLU A 56 -9.19 -6.99 -9.87
N ASP A 57 -9.13 -5.88 -9.12
CA ASP A 57 -7.93 -5.05 -8.91
C ASP A 57 -6.93 -5.74 -7.95
N SER A 58 -7.34 -6.81 -7.25
CA SER A 58 -6.48 -7.58 -6.32
C SER A 58 -5.26 -8.20 -7.01
N GLU A 59 -5.34 -8.47 -8.33
CA GLU A 59 -4.22 -9.02 -9.11
C GLU A 59 -3.30 -7.95 -9.73
N LEU A 60 -3.67 -6.66 -9.65
CA LEU A 60 -2.85 -5.55 -10.15
C LEU A 60 -1.78 -5.15 -9.13
N ASN A 61 -0.93 -6.10 -8.78
CA ASN A 61 0.30 -5.84 -8.05
C ASN A 61 1.29 -5.01 -8.89
N GLY A 62 1.57 -3.78 -8.46
CA GLY A 62 2.96 -3.31 -8.38
C GLY A 62 3.48 -2.32 -9.42
N THR A 63 2.74 -1.92 -10.46
CA THR A 63 3.19 -0.83 -11.34
C THR A 63 2.01 -0.16 -12.05
N THR A 64 1.49 0.94 -11.50
CA THR A 64 0.89 1.99 -12.34
C THR A 64 1.68 3.26 -12.11
N THR A 65 2.81 3.32 -12.82
CA THR A 65 3.40 4.58 -13.24
C THR A 65 2.37 5.27 -14.14
N ALA A 66 1.98 6.49 -13.76
CA ALA A 66 1.41 7.53 -14.61
C ALA A 66 0.16 7.20 -15.45
N THR A 67 -0.97 7.78 -15.03
CA THR A 67 -1.81 8.54 -15.97
C THR A 67 -2.11 9.91 -15.38
N ASP A 68 -1.05 10.67 -15.08
CA ASP A 68 -1.13 12.14 -15.06
C ASP A 68 -0.98 12.64 -16.52
N GLU A 69 -1.95 12.25 -17.35
CA GLU A 69 -2.19 12.85 -18.65
C GLU A 69 -3.67 13.21 -18.66
N LEU A 70 -3.99 14.46 -18.33
CA LEU A 70 -5.03 15.31 -18.92
C LEU A 70 -5.41 16.42 -17.93
N LYS A 71 -4.74 17.58 -18.06
CA LYS A 71 -5.36 18.89 -18.38
C LYS A 71 -4.39 20.04 -18.12
N LYS A 72 -3.45 20.21 -19.05
CA LYS A 72 -2.85 21.52 -19.35
C LYS A 72 -3.89 22.32 -20.13
N ASN A 73 -4.71 23.08 -19.42
CA ASN A 73 -5.53 24.14 -20.00
C ASN A 73 -5.79 25.22 -18.94
N GLU A 74 -4.88 26.18 -18.85
CA GLU A 74 -5.16 27.60 -19.12
C GLU A 74 -3.84 28.34 -19.42
#